data_AF-A0A9K3EKV0-F1
#
_entry.id   AF-A0A9K3EKV0-F1
#
_cell.length_a   1.000
_cell.length_b   1.000
_cell.length_c   1.000
_cell.angle_alpha   90.00
_cell.angle_beta   90.00
_cell.angle_gamma   90.00
#
_symmetry.space_group_name_H-M   'P 1'
#
loop_
_entity.id
_entity.type
_entity.pdbx_description
1 polymer ?
#
loop_
_entity_poly.entity_id
_entity_poly.type
_entity_poly.pdbx_seq_one_letter_code
_entity_poly.pdbx_strand_id
1 'polypeptide(L)'
;MEVEPKEQKTSRKKVAVLPWMRNPVDVSSFNKCPLTQLPFLHPRLEEALCNGGIESLFPVQVAVWQETMGPGSFERDICVNSPTGSGKTLAYALPIVQILSTRAVKCLRALVVLPTRDLALQVLRELGWLSPSIHNKSRKLGCQNC
;
A
#
# COMPACT_ATOMS: atom_id res chain seq x y z
N MET A 1 11.97 -52.13 11.79
CA MET A 1 11.69 -51.48 10.50
C MET A 1 11.51 -50.00 10.78
N GLU A 2 12.63 -49.30 10.93
CA GLU A 2 12.66 -47.84 11.04
C GLU A 2 12.77 -47.28 9.63
N VAL A 3 11.81 -46.43 9.26
CA VAL A 3 11.78 -45.76 7.96
C VAL A 3 12.39 -44.37 8.17
N GLU A 4 13.64 -44.22 7.73
CA GLU A 4 14.32 -42.92 7.60
C GLU A 4 13.57 -42.03 6.58
N PRO A 5 13.26 -40.76 6.90
CA PRO A 5 12.63 -39.86 5.95
C PRO A 5 13.65 -39.34 4.94
N LYS A 6 13.40 -39.61 3.65
CA LYS A 6 14.21 -39.11 2.53
C LYS A 6 14.08 -37.59 2.41
N GLU A 7 15.19 -36.90 2.67
CA GLU A 7 15.38 -35.48 2.44
C GLU A 7 15.24 -35.15 0.93
N GLN A 8 14.13 -34.51 0.56
CA GLN A 8 13.86 -34.10 -0.82
C GLN A 8 14.66 -32.85 -1.15
N LYS A 9 15.80 -33.07 -1.81
CA LYS A 9 16.71 -32.03 -2.29
C LYS A 9 16.10 -31.34 -3.53
N THR A 10 15.32 -30.28 -3.33
CA THR A 10 14.75 -29.50 -4.42
C THR A 10 15.86 -28.72 -5.14
N SER A 11 16.24 -29.18 -6.33
CA SER A 11 17.22 -28.52 -7.21
C SER A 11 16.80 -27.08 -7.51
N ARG A 12 17.46 -26.12 -6.88
CA ARG A 12 17.17 -24.68 -7.00
C ARG A 12 17.66 -24.18 -8.36
N LYS A 13 16.78 -24.15 -9.37
CA LYS A 13 17.06 -23.49 -10.66
C LYS A 13 17.53 -22.07 -10.38
N LYS A 14 18.71 -21.69 -10.87
CA LYS A 14 19.28 -20.34 -10.73
C LYS A 14 18.46 -19.35 -11.57
N VAL A 15 17.34 -18.88 -11.04
CA VAL A 15 16.58 -17.78 -11.65
C VAL A 15 17.38 -16.50 -11.44
N ALA A 16 17.68 -15.79 -12.52
CA ALA A 16 18.28 -14.47 -12.45
C ALA A 16 17.27 -13.49 -11.86
N VAL A 17 17.37 -13.26 -10.55
CA VAL A 17 16.57 -12.26 -9.82
C VAL A 17 17.42 -11.02 -9.57
N LEU A 18 16.79 -9.84 -9.65
CA LEU A 18 17.44 -8.58 -9.31
C LEU A 18 18.02 -8.64 -7.89
N PRO A 19 19.17 -8.01 -7.61
CA PRO A 19 19.83 -8.11 -6.31
C PRO A 19 18.91 -7.78 -5.13
N TRP A 20 18.07 -6.76 -5.24
CA TRP A 20 17.13 -6.36 -4.18
C TRP A 20 15.94 -7.32 -4.01
N MET A 21 15.61 -8.14 -5.02
CA MET A 21 14.56 -9.16 -4.94
C MET A 21 15.03 -10.45 -4.26
N ARG A 22 16.34 -10.58 -3.96
CA ARG A 22 16.92 -11.82 -3.40
C ARG A 22 16.50 -12.09 -1.97
N ASN A 23 16.11 -11.05 -1.23
CA ASN A 23 15.68 -11.15 0.15
C ASN A 23 14.22 -10.66 0.28
N PRO A 24 13.24 -11.47 -0.14
CA PRO A 24 11.83 -11.09 -0.06
C PRO A 24 11.37 -11.01 1.39
N VAL A 25 10.52 -10.03 1.69
CA VAL A 25 9.78 -9.96 2.94
C VAL A 25 8.58 -10.90 2.82
N ASP A 26 8.44 -11.83 3.76
CA ASP A 26 7.31 -12.75 3.77
C ASP A 26 6.08 -12.12 4.43
N VAL A 27 5.02 -11.94 3.65
CA VAL A 27 3.73 -11.41 4.11
C VAL A 27 3.08 -12.31 5.17
N SER A 28 3.40 -13.60 5.20
CA SER A 28 2.89 -14.54 6.21
C SER A 28 3.31 -14.19 7.64
N SER A 29 4.40 -13.42 7.78
CA SER A 29 4.90 -12.94 9.07
C SER A 29 4.07 -11.78 9.64
N PHE A 30 3.12 -11.25 8.88
CA PHE A 30 2.29 -10.12 9.26
C PHE A 30 0.89 -10.56 9.64
N ASN A 31 0.37 -9.97 10.71
CA ASN A 31 -1.03 -10.12 11.11
C ASN A 31 -1.86 -8.93 10.65
N LYS A 32 -3.17 -9.10 10.69
CA LYS A 32 -4.12 -8.00 10.51
C LYS A 32 -3.85 -6.94 11.59
N CYS A 33 -3.72 -5.68 11.19
CA CYS A 33 -3.33 -4.58 12.08
C CYS A 33 -4.46 -3.55 12.20
N PRO A 34 -4.98 -3.25 13.40
CA PRO A 34 -5.90 -2.13 13.63
C PRO A 34 -5.29 -0.79 13.23
N LEU A 35 -6.11 0.15 12.74
CA LEU A 35 -5.63 1.48 12.34
C LEU A 35 -4.94 2.24 13.48
N THR A 36 -5.42 2.06 14.71
CA THR A 36 -4.88 2.69 15.92
C THR A 36 -3.44 2.28 16.25
N GLN A 37 -2.98 1.16 15.71
CA GLN A 37 -1.63 0.64 15.92
C GLN A 37 -0.70 0.94 14.73
N LEU A 38 -1.21 1.59 13.69
CA LEU A 38 -0.44 1.84 12.49
C LEU A 38 0.44 3.10 12.67
N PRO A 39 1.76 2.97 12.60
CA PRO A 39 2.66 4.11 12.82
C PRO A 39 2.52 5.13 11.69
N PHE A 40 2.63 6.42 12.04
CA PHE A 40 2.64 7.55 11.09
C PHE A 40 1.38 7.72 10.24
N LEU A 41 0.26 7.07 10.59
CA LEU A 41 -1.02 7.27 9.91
C LEU A 41 -1.56 8.68 10.20
N HIS A 42 -1.90 9.43 9.15
CA HIS A 42 -2.45 10.77 9.33
C HIS A 42 -3.93 10.68 9.79
N PRO A 43 -4.39 11.47 10.79
CA PRO A 43 -5.76 11.36 11.33
C PRO A 43 -6.87 11.50 10.28
N ARG A 44 -6.67 12.33 9.26
CA ARG A 44 -7.64 12.47 8.14
C ARG A 44 -7.73 11.21 7.26
N LEU A 45 -6.63 10.47 7.15
CA LEU A 45 -6.63 9.21 6.39
C LEU A 45 -7.26 8.11 7.22
N GLU A 46 -6.99 8.09 8.53
CA GLU A 46 -7.68 7.21 9.48
C GLU A 46 -9.20 7.44 9.47
N GLU A 47 -9.66 8.69 9.53
CA GLU A 47 -11.09 9.03 9.45
C GLU A 47 -11.72 8.56 8.12
N ALA A 48 -11.04 8.77 6.99
CA ALA A 48 -11.54 8.32 5.70
C ALA A 48 -11.60 6.79 5.61
N LEU A 49 -10.63 6.08 6.19
CA LEU A 49 -10.64 4.62 6.29
C LEU A 49 -11.80 4.11 7.15
N CYS A 50 -12.03 4.71 8.32
CA CYS A 50 -13.16 4.39 9.18
C CYS A 50 -14.50 4.65 8.47
N ASN A 51 -14.65 5.77 7.77
CA ASN A 51 -15.84 6.08 6.98
C ASN A 51 -16.05 5.11 5.81
N GLY A 52 -14.97 4.56 5.27
CA GLY A 52 -14.99 3.49 4.27
C GLY A 52 -15.26 2.09 4.85
N GLY A 53 -15.46 1.96 6.16
CA GLY A 53 -15.69 0.68 6.85
C GLY A 53 -14.43 -0.15 7.06
N ILE A 54 -13.25 0.45 6.97
CA ILE A 54 -11.97 -0.23 7.20
C ILE A 54 -11.49 0.06 8.61
N GLU A 55 -11.59 -0.92 9.49
CA GLU A 55 -11.10 -0.82 10.87
C GLU A 55 -9.66 -1.33 11.03
N SER A 56 -9.18 -2.09 10.05
CA SER A 56 -7.93 -2.82 10.15
C SER A 56 -7.40 -3.25 8.79
N LEU A 57 -6.08 -3.18 8.64
CA LEU A 57 -5.36 -3.50 7.41
C LEU A 57 -5.00 -4.98 7.34
N PHE A 58 -5.07 -5.54 6.13
CA PHE A 58 -4.63 -6.90 5.84
C PHE A 58 -3.10 -7.02 5.88
N PRO A 59 -2.55 -8.23 6.11
CA PRO A 59 -1.11 -8.47 6.19
C PRO A 59 -0.28 -7.81 5.08
N VAL A 60 -0.72 -7.92 3.82
CA VAL A 60 -0.02 -7.32 2.68
C VAL A 60 -0.02 -5.79 2.73
N GLN A 61 -1.09 -5.18 3.22
CA GLN A 61 -1.20 -3.73 3.36
C GLN A 61 -0.30 -3.23 4.48
N VAL A 62 -0.21 -3.98 5.58
CA VAL A 62 0.69 -3.68 6.70
C VAL A 62 2.15 -3.79 6.27
N ALA A 63 2.51 -4.86 5.57
CA ALA A 63 3.86 -5.06 5.05
C ALA A 63 4.27 -3.89 4.14
N VAL A 64 3.43 -3.54 3.16
CA VAL A 64 3.72 -2.41 2.26
C VAL A 64 3.78 -1.08 3.04
N TRP A 65 2.91 -0.87 4.02
CA TRP A 65 2.96 0.33 4.86
C TRP A 65 4.28 0.42 5.65
N GLN A 66 4.75 -0.66 6.26
CA GLN A 66 6.01 -0.65 7.00
C GLN A 66 7.20 -0.35 6.08
N GLU A 67 7.23 -0.93 4.88
CA GLU A 67 8.29 -0.71 3.90
C GLU A 67 8.29 0.70 3.28
N THR A 68 7.16 1.41 3.32
CA THR A 68 7.01 2.75 2.68
C THR A 68 6.91 3.92 3.66
N MET A 69 6.27 3.71 4.82
CA MET A 69 5.96 4.73 5.83
C MET A 69 6.53 4.38 7.20
N GLY A 70 6.97 3.14 7.41
CA GLY A 70 7.42 2.66 8.71
C GLY A 70 8.72 3.32 9.20
N PRO A 71 9.07 3.13 10.48
CA PRO A 71 10.32 3.63 11.03
C PRO A 71 11.51 3.03 10.26
N GLY A 72 12.43 3.88 9.81
CA GLY A 72 13.58 3.43 9.01
C GLY A 72 13.26 3.09 7.56
N SER A 73 12.05 3.38 7.08
CA SER A 73 11.74 3.33 5.65
C SER A 73 12.54 4.37 4.87
N PHE A 74 12.90 4.02 3.64
CA PHE A 74 13.59 4.88 2.68
C PHE A 74 13.00 4.65 1.29
N GLU A 75 13.17 5.63 0.40
CA GLU A 75 12.70 5.53 -0.98
C GLU A 75 13.37 4.33 -1.66
N ARG A 76 12.54 3.35 -2.04
CA ARG A 76 12.99 2.10 -2.64
C ARG A 76 11.88 1.47 -3.48
N ASP A 77 12.30 0.68 -4.45
CA ASP A 77 11.37 -0.11 -5.26
C ASP A 77 10.84 -1.29 -4.45
N ILE A 78 9.52 -1.52 -4.56
CA ILE A 78 8.83 -2.59 -3.86
C ILE A 78 8.10 -3.45 -4.89
N CYS A 79 8.36 -4.76 -4.86
CA CYS A 79 7.58 -5.74 -5.60
C CYS A 79 6.70 -6.53 -4.62
N VAL A 80 5.39 -6.51 -4.87
CA VAL A 80 4.41 -7.19 -4.02
C VAL A 80 3.82 -8.37 -4.78
N ASN A 81 3.95 -9.57 -4.21
CA ASN A 81 3.26 -10.76 -4.68
C ASN A 81 2.32 -11.28 -3.58
N SER A 82 1.03 -11.36 -3.88
CA SER A 82 0.01 -11.79 -2.92
C SER A 82 -1.24 -12.31 -3.66
N PRO A 83 -2.02 -13.26 -3.11
CA PRO A 83 -3.24 -13.79 -3.73
C PRO A 83 -4.28 -12.72 -4.08
N THR A 84 -5.13 -12.99 -5.07
CA THR A 84 -6.32 -12.15 -5.36
C THR A 84 -7.23 -12.04 -4.14
N GLY A 85 -7.86 -10.87 -3.95
CA GLY A 85 -8.69 -10.62 -2.76
C GLY A 85 -7.92 -10.18 -1.51
N SER A 86 -6.58 -10.18 -1.52
CA SER A 86 -5.77 -9.74 -0.37
C SER A 86 -5.73 -8.22 -0.15
N GLY A 87 -6.48 -7.42 -0.92
CA GLY A 87 -6.50 -5.97 -0.79
C GLY A 87 -5.26 -5.22 -1.33
N LYS A 88 -4.61 -5.74 -2.39
CA LYS A 88 -3.43 -5.12 -3.03
C LYS A 88 -3.67 -3.68 -3.49
N THR A 89 -4.87 -3.35 -3.96
CA THR A 89 -5.25 -1.99 -4.37
C THR A 89 -4.98 -0.98 -3.27
N LEU A 90 -5.48 -1.27 -2.07
CA LEU A 90 -5.30 -0.40 -0.92
C LEU A 90 -3.85 -0.41 -0.43
N ALA A 91 -3.12 -1.52 -0.60
CA ALA A 91 -1.73 -1.65 -0.17
C ALA A 91 -0.82 -0.60 -0.82
N TYR A 92 -0.98 -0.33 -2.13
CA TYR A 92 -0.24 0.77 -2.78
C TYR A 92 -0.95 2.12 -2.66
N ALA A 93 -2.28 2.15 -2.59
CA ALA A 93 -3.03 3.41 -2.57
C ALA A 93 -2.80 4.20 -1.27
N LEU A 94 -2.75 3.53 -0.12
CA LEU A 94 -2.57 4.18 1.18
C LEU A 94 -1.30 5.01 1.30
N PRO A 95 -0.09 4.47 1.04
CA PRO A 95 1.13 5.28 1.11
C PRO A 95 1.11 6.42 0.08
N ILE A 96 0.54 6.21 -1.12
CA ILE A 96 0.38 7.28 -2.11
C ILE A 96 -0.50 8.40 -1.54
N VAL A 97 -1.69 8.09 -1.03
CA VAL A 97 -2.63 9.08 -0.47
C VAL A 97 -2.00 9.83 0.71
N GLN A 98 -1.33 9.12 1.61
CA GLN A 98 -0.59 9.69 2.74
C GLN A 98 0.47 10.71 2.25
N ILE A 99 1.36 10.33 1.32
CA ILE A 99 2.36 11.24 0.74
C ILE A 99 1.69 12.44 0.06
N LEU A 100 0.61 12.21 -0.68
CA LEU A 100 -0.07 13.26 -1.41
C LEU A 100 -0.73 14.28 -0.48
N SER A 101 -1.28 13.83 0.65
CA SER A 101 -1.95 14.66 1.65
C SER A 101 -1.04 15.71 2.31
N THR A 102 0.28 15.48 2.34
CA THR A 102 1.23 16.38 3.01
C THR A 102 1.39 17.74 2.33
N ARG A 103 1.16 17.82 1.01
CA ARG A 103 1.36 19.05 0.21
C ARG A 103 0.33 19.17 -0.90
N ALA A 104 -0.30 20.34 -1.02
CA ALA A 104 -1.26 20.60 -2.10
C ALA A 104 -0.58 21.29 -3.30
N VAL A 105 -0.02 20.51 -4.22
CA VAL A 105 0.61 21.01 -5.46
C VAL A 105 -0.27 20.71 -6.67
N LYS A 106 -0.41 21.67 -7.59
CA LYS A 106 -1.16 21.50 -8.85
C LYS A 106 -0.27 20.91 -9.95
N CYS A 107 0.30 19.72 -9.72
CA CYS A 107 1.08 18.99 -10.71
C CYS A 107 0.84 17.47 -10.60
N LEU A 108 1.25 16.70 -11.60
CA LEU A 108 1.20 15.24 -11.55
C LEU A 108 2.20 14.72 -10.51
N ARG A 109 1.73 13.95 -9.53
CA ARG A 109 2.55 13.44 -8.41
C ARG A 109 2.55 11.92 -8.24
N ALA A 110 1.60 11.23 -8.86
CA ALA A 110 1.51 9.77 -8.83
C ALA A 110 0.88 9.29 -10.14
N LEU A 111 1.39 8.17 -10.68
CA LEU A 111 0.86 7.49 -11.84
C LEU A 111 0.64 6.01 -11.49
N VAL A 112 -0.59 5.54 -11.64
CA VAL A 112 -0.94 4.13 -11.47
C VAL A 112 -1.27 3.57 -12.84
N VAL A 113 -0.48 2.59 -13.29
CA VAL A 113 -0.65 1.95 -14.61
C VAL A 113 -1.38 0.62 -14.41
N LEU A 114 -2.44 0.40 -15.19
CA LEU A 114 -3.29 -0.78 -15.11
C LEU A 114 -3.49 -1.37 -16.51
N PRO A 115 -3.64 -2.69 -16.66
CA PRO A 115 -3.71 -3.37 -17.96
C PRO A 115 -4.98 -3.08 -18.76
N THR A 116 -6.09 -2.74 -18.10
CA THR A 116 -7.39 -2.52 -18.77
C THR A 116 -8.12 -1.31 -18.21
N ARG A 117 -9.00 -0.73 -19.03
CA ARG A 117 -9.84 0.40 -18.66
C ARG A 117 -10.80 0.07 -17.51
N ASP A 118 -11.42 -1.10 -17.53
CA ASP A 118 -12.37 -1.51 -16.49
C ASP A 118 -11.71 -1.64 -15.12
N LEU A 119 -10.50 -2.20 -15.09
CA LEU A 119 -9.71 -2.25 -13.86
C LEU A 119 -9.31 -0.85 -13.38
N ALA A 120 -9.00 0.07 -14.30
CA ALA A 120 -8.74 1.46 -13.96
C ALA A 120 -9.96 2.16 -13.34
N LEU A 121 -11.16 1.92 -13.87
CA LEU A 121 -12.39 2.46 -13.29
C LEU A 121 -12.69 1.87 -11.91
N GLN A 122 -12.41 0.58 -11.69
CA GLN A 122 -12.53 -0.04 -10.39
C GLN A 122 -11.57 0.59 -9.37
N VAL A 123 -10.29 0.70 -9.72
CA VAL A 123 -9.29 1.34 -8.85
C VAL A 123 -9.62 2.81 -8.60
N LEU A 124 -10.10 3.55 -9.60
CA LEU A 124 -10.53 4.93 -9.44
C LEU A 124 -11.66 5.07 -8.41
N ARG A 125 -12.62 4.15 -8.40
CA ARG A 125 -13.69 4.11 -7.40
C ARG A 125 -13.15 3.87 -5.99
N GLU A 126 -12.21 2.93 -5.85
CA GLU A 126 -11.55 2.65 -4.57
C GLU A 126 -10.72 3.85 -4.06
N LEU A 127 -10.05 4.58 -4.95
CA LEU A 127 -9.32 5.80 -4.57
C LEU A 127 -10.25 6.99 -4.32
N GLY A 128 -11.43 7.00 -4.93
CA GLY A 128 -12.38 8.11 -4.87
C GLY A 128 -12.84 8.42 -3.44
N TRP A 129 -13.11 7.40 -2.64
CA TRP A 129 -13.54 7.57 -1.25
C TRP A 129 -12.38 7.87 -0.28
N LEU A 130 -11.13 7.55 -0.65
CA LEU A 130 -9.90 7.94 0.07
C LEU A 130 -9.43 9.37 -0.24
N SER A 131 -9.81 9.91 -1.40
CA SER A 131 -9.43 11.24 -1.90
C SER A 131 -9.72 12.44 -0.96
N PRO A 132 -10.80 12.45 -0.15
CA PRO A 132 -11.06 13.55 0.78
C PRO A 132 -9.90 13.84 1.74
N SER A 133 -9.09 12.84 2.09
CA SER A 133 -7.90 13.02 2.94
C SER A 133 -6.79 13.85 2.28
N ILE A 134 -6.77 13.93 0.94
CA ILE A 134 -5.80 14.70 0.16
C ILE A 134 -6.23 16.18 0.03
N HIS A 135 -7.54 16.44 -0.01
CA HIS A 135 -8.08 17.78 -0.24
C HIS A 135 -8.12 18.59 1.05
N ASN A 136 -7.17 19.51 1.20
CA ASN A 136 -7.19 20.48 2.28
C ASN A 136 -8.34 21.49 2.08
N LYS A 137 -9.40 21.42 2.90
CA LYS A 137 -10.52 22.38 2.93
C LYS A 137 -10.11 23.83 3.27
N SER A 138 -8.85 24.10 3.64
CA SER A 138 -8.35 25.46 3.91
C SER A 138 -8.29 26.39 2.69
N ARG A 139 -8.72 25.97 1.50
CA ARG A 139 -8.94 26.90 0.38
C ARG A 139 -10.33 27.55 0.43
N LYS A 140 -10.62 28.34 1.47
CA LYS A 140 -11.30 29.63 1.24
C LYS A 140 -10.24 30.60 0.75
N LEU A 141 -9.79 30.41 -0.49
CA LEU A 141 -9.14 31.51 -1.21
C LEU A 141 -10.28 32.40 -1.66
N GLY A 142 -10.49 33.49 -0.92
CA GLY A 142 -11.27 34.61 -1.40
C GLY A 142 -10.65 35.12 -2.69
N CYS A 143 -11.20 34.69 -3.81
CA CYS A 143 -11.32 35.54 -4.98
C CYS A 143 -12.60 36.34 -4.79
N GLN A 144 -12.50 37.42 -4.00
CA GLN A 144 -13.30 38.60 -4.21
C GLN A 144 -12.31 39.64 -4.71
N ASN A 145 -12.45 40.02 -5.98
CA ASN A 145 -11.73 41.08 -6.69
C ASN A 145 -10.25 40.81 -7.02
N CYS A 146 -10.02 40.17 -8.17
CA CYS A 146 -9.08 40.59 -9.21
C CYS A 146 -9.70 40.25 -10.57
#